data_AF-A0A835STN5-F1
#
_entry.id   AF-A0A835STN5-F1
#
_cell.length_a   1.000
_cell.length_b   1.000
_cell.length_c   1.000
_cell.angle_alpha   90.00
_cell.angle_beta   90.00
_cell.angle_gamma   90.00
#
_symmetry.space_group_name_H-M   'P 1'
#
loop_
_entity.id
_entity.type
_entity.pdbx_description
1 polymer ?
#
loop_
_entity_poly.entity_id
_entity_poly.type
_entity_poly.pdbx_seq_one_letter_code
_entity_poly.pdbx_strand_id
1 'polypeptide(L)'
;MNEDGAVPEAPGQASGAALADGAGAAHPEQLAEPDSSQLDDSSSSGDEEPSTSGRDDAGISGADSGPGRKGKRDEAWRAKRDEEWEARRRFNNLKRREKFAAKKKAKAAAAREKEEALLAAMTPEQAEQWRAAKEAAQAERAAAEAVQAARVEAALANGGPGSGPDVALRVVVDCSFAPSAPPKEMRSLIKQLENANMINKSFPKPACLTVTNWLEPLASMAATSGANGWRVVKLEEGPAAAFGPDRVVVLSPDAEEALEGVDGEHVYVIGGIVDRTVRKGLTVKFAETERVACRRLPIRENAEQLGLGKGVTKNPVLNIDDVVRALLVFHDTGDWVRALDAAIPIRKRKPQTMGFTPPKSRSATPGPPAGPGAEAEADGPGAEDAGQEQGVQHAGQAAVVAADAGRGREGQQPQQQPQRQRGSFWFRTLRVAGGGGLRRLLMPPVPPQCAYTGLNLQMQCSDDLRNATTEMLGYPTTDLASLAPTVSTKQLGAFLNKRRTPPSAQCCEAASAFVNLYCLCAPAMRDEFEEFVHWEQLQEIAHYLGKRCVEVNRPLTLYMDNNCPEHPI
;
A
#
# COMPACT_ATOMS: atom_id res chain seq x y z
N MET A 1 -20.42 5.36 64.59
CA MET A 1 -19.99 4.02 65.04
C MET A 1 -19.62 3.24 63.80
N ASN A 2 -18.40 2.85 63.45
CA ASN A 2 -17.03 2.96 63.97
C ASN A 2 -16.18 2.82 62.68
N GLU A 3 -15.22 3.68 62.34
CA GLU A 3 -13.88 3.94 62.90
C GLU A 3 -12.81 3.57 61.85
N ASP A 4 -11.94 4.54 61.63
CA ASP A 4 -10.68 4.52 60.92
C ASP A 4 -9.62 3.62 61.56
N GLY A 5 -8.59 3.26 60.79
CA GLY A 5 -7.29 2.80 61.26
C GLY A 5 -6.54 2.05 60.15
N ALA A 6 -5.25 2.19 59.90
CA ALA A 6 -4.20 3.03 60.46
C ALA A 6 -3.00 2.97 59.48
N VAL A 7 -2.19 4.03 59.49
CA VAL A 7 -0.89 4.15 58.82
C VAL A 7 0.22 3.65 59.77
N PRO A 8 1.37 3.18 59.27
CA PRO A 8 2.66 3.36 59.96
C PRO A 8 3.64 4.17 59.05
N GLU A 9 4.00 5.39 59.43
CA GLU A 9 5.23 5.81 60.15
C GLU A 9 6.56 5.68 59.35
N ALA A 10 7.17 6.85 59.09
CA ALA A 10 8.54 7.06 58.61
C ALA A 10 9.57 6.97 59.77
N PRO A 11 10.91 7.07 59.57
CA PRO A 11 11.53 8.41 59.50
C PRO A 11 12.90 8.54 58.78
N GLY A 12 13.34 9.80 58.55
CA GLY A 12 14.75 10.21 58.45
C GLY A 12 15.04 11.09 57.23
N GLN A 13 14.89 12.43 57.29
CA GLN A 13 15.96 13.43 57.64
C GLN A 13 17.21 13.31 56.75
N ALA A 14 17.81 14.35 56.15
CA ALA A 14 17.77 15.81 56.19
C ALA A 14 18.32 16.26 54.80
N SER A 15 18.34 17.51 54.33
CA SER A 15 18.62 18.82 54.91
C SER A 15 18.45 19.85 53.76
N GLY A 16 18.38 21.15 54.08
CA GLY A 16 18.11 22.28 53.16
C GLY A 16 19.13 22.45 52.01
N ALA A 17 19.05 23.47 51.16
CA ALA A 17 18.50 24.80 51.32
C ALA A 17 18.20 25.42 49.94
N ALA A 18 17.50 26.56 49.99
CA ALA A 18 16.98 27.37 48.90
C ALA A 18 18.04 28.21 48.13
N LEU A 19 17.50 28.99 47.17
CA LEU A 19 18.07 30.13 46.40
C LEU A 19 18.70 29.75 45.05
N ALA A 20 18.65 30.54 43.98
CA ALA A 20 17.85 31.66 43.50
C ALA A 20 18.33 31.91 42.05
N ASP A 21 17.59 32.75 41.31
CA ASP A 21 17.81 33.20 39.94
C ASP A 21 19.25 33.54 39.53
N GLY A 22 19.54 33.39 38.23
CA GLY A 22 20.76 33.90 37.62
C GLY A 22 20.80 33.76 36.10
N ALA A 23 20.30 34.76 35.39
CA ALA A 23 20.47 34.96 33.96
C ALA A 23 21.95 35.14 33.58
N GLY A 24 22.36 34.60 32.42
CA GLY A 24 23.69 34.81 31.85
C GLY A 24 23.68 34.53 30.35
N ALA A 25 23.65 35.62 29.57
CA ALA A 25 23.72 35.62 28.11
C ALA A 25 25.06 35.06 27.60
N ALA A 26 25.01 34.31 26.49
CA ALA A 26 26.18 33.99 25.68
C ALA A 26 25.91 34.39 24.21
N HIS A 27 26.80 35.24 23.71
CA HIS A 27 26.84 35.79 22.36
C HIS A 27 27.14 34.70 21.31
N PRO A 28 26.68 34.84 20.05
CA PRO A 28 26.88 33.83 19.01
C PRO A 28 28.24 33.98 18.32
N GLU A 29 28.91 32.84 18.13
CA GLU A 29 30.16 32.72 17.37
C GLU A 29 29.85 32.68 15.87
N GLN A 30 30.50 33.59 15.14
CA GLN A 30 30.40 33.78 13.70
C GLN A 30 31.04 32.61 12.97
N LEU A 31 30.30 31.94 12.08
CA LEU A 31 30.89 31.09 11.04
C LEU A 31 30.41 31.57 9.67
N ALA A 32 31.41 31.71 8.80
CA ALA A 32 31.40 32.46 7.57
C ALA A 32 30.45 31.90 6.50
N GLU A 33 29.76 32.83 5.83
CA GLU A 33 29.09 32.63 4.55
C GLU A 33 30.13 32.50 3.42
N PRO A 34 29.98 31.56 2.47
CA PRO A 34 30.61 31.70 1.17
C PRO A 34 29.62 32.28 0.16
N ASP A 35 29.92 33.54 -0.16
CA ASP A 35 29.86 34.24 -1.44
C ASP A 35 28.92 33.70 -2.54
N SER A 36 27.97 34.57 -2.90
CA SER A 36 27.05 34.48 -4.00
C SER A 36 27.69 34.95 -5.30
N SER A 37 27.71 34.10 -6.32
CA SER A 37 27.67 34.59 -7.71
C SER A 37 26.68 33.75 -8.54
N GLN A 38 25.67 34.49 -9.03
CA GLN A 38 24.88 34.32 -10.26
C GLN A 38 24.35 32.93 -10.62
N LEU A 39 23.03 32.85 -10.84
CA LEU A 39 22.41 32.33 -12.06
C LEU A 39 20.87 32.39 -11.90
N ASP A 40 20.31 33.40 -12.53
CA ASP A 40 19.20 33.39 -13.50
C ASP A 40 17.95 32.53 -13.26
N ASP A 41 16.84 33.26 -13.40
CA ASP A 41 15.44 32.87 -13.43
C ASP A 41 15.13 31.92 -14.59
N SER A 42 14.44 30.80 -14.32
CA SER A 42 13.42 30.22 -15.21
C SER A 42 12.68 29.07 -14.53
N SER A 43 11.41 29.32 -14.27
CA SER A 43 10.39 28.33 -13.97
C SER A 43 10.17 27.35 -15.12
N SER A 44 10.26 26.04 -14.87
CA SER A 44 9.39 25.06 -15.54
C SER A 44 9.35 23.73 -14.77
N SER A 45 8.13 23.23 -14.66
CA SER A 45 7.71 21.92 -14.18
C SER A 45 8.27 20.75 -15.00
N GLY A 46 8.68 19.67 -14.31
CA GLY A 46 8.97 18.39 -14.92
C GLY A 46 9.79 17.49 -13.99
N ASP A 47 9.13 16.57 -13.30
CA ASP A 47 9.80 15.37 -12.80
C ASP A 47 10.05 14.46 -14.02
N GLU A 48 11.13 14.69 -14.76
CA GLU A 48 11.64 13.73 -15.74
C GLU A 48 12.65 12.80 -15.08
N GLU A 49 12.32 11.51 -15.07
CA GLU A 49 13.28 10.46 -14.82
C GLU A 49 14.29 10.40 -15.97
N PRO A 50 15.61 10.22 -15.71
CA PRO A 50 16.54 9.95 -16.78
C PRO A 50 16.35 8.51 -17.27
N SER A 51 15.75 8.38 -18.46
CA SER A 51 15.72 7.15 -19.24
C SER A 51 17.14 6.74 -19.64
N THR A 52 17.58 5.56 -19.23
CA THR A 52 18.85 4.98 -19.68
C THR A 52 18.69 4.37 -21.07
N SER A 53 19.04 5.12 -22.12
CA SER A 53 19.38 4.57 -23.42
C SER A 53 20.67 5.22 -23.93
N GLY A 54 21.75 4.45 -23.95
CA GLY A 54 23.06 4.91 -24.39
C GLY A 54 24.11 3.84 -24.13
N ARG A 55 24.15 2.84 -25.01
CA ARG A 55 25.36 2.04 -25.23
C ARG A 55 26.42 2.97 -25.79
N ASP A 56 27.60 2.97 -25.20
CA ASP A 56 28.83 3.18 -25.96
C ASP A 56 29.85 2.13 -25.51
N ASP A 57 30.13 1.23 -26.45
CA ASP A 57 31.26 0.33 -26.48
C ASP A 57 32.55 1.15 -26.56
N ALA A 58 33.39 1.05 -25.54
CA ALA A 58 34.81 1.33 -25.65
C ALA A 58 35.57 0.19 -24.98
N GLY A 59 36.09 -0.71 -25.81
CA GLY A 59 36.86 -1.87 -25.39
C GLY A 59 38.15 -1.48 -24.68
N ILE A 60 38.39 -2.10 -23.53
CA ILE A 60 39.73 -2.37 -23.03
C ILE A 60 39.78 -3.85 -22.67
N SER A 61 40.55 -4.57 -23.48
CA SER A 61 40.89 -5.98 -23.33
C SER A 61 41.85 -6.21 -22.17
N GLY A 62 41.55 -7.23 -21.36
CA GLY A 62 42.55 -8.06 -20.68
C GLY A 62 43.02 -7.60 -19.31
N ALA A 63 42.50 -8.22 -18.25
CA ALA A 63 43.32 -8.94 -17.27
C ALA A 63 42.42 -9.65 -16.24
N ASP A 64 42.71 -10.94 -16.09
CA ASP A 64 42.21 -11.90 -15.13
C ASP A 64 42.14 -11.37 -13.69
N SER A 65 40.98 -11.50 -13.03
CA SER A 65 40.85 -11.51 -11.56
C SER A 65 39.45 -11.91 -11.09
N GLY A 66 39.27 -13.20 -10.78
CA GLY A 66 38.50 -13.74 -9.65
C GLY A 66 36.97 -13.48 -9.55
N PRO A 67 36.12 -14.53 -9.51
CA PRO A 67 34.69 -14.40 -9.27
C PRO A 67 34.43 -14.25 -7.76
N GLY A 68 34.40 -13.01 -7.26
CA GLY A 68 34.08 -12.78 -5.85
C GLY A 68 33.91 -11.32 -5.41
N ARG A 69 34.34 -10.34 -6.21
CA ARG A 69 34.30 -8.92 -5.81
C ARG A 69 33.12 -8.11 -6.36
N LYS A 70 32.34 -8.62 -7.32
CA LYS A 70 31.24 -7.88 -7.96
C LYS A 70 30.00 -7.72 -7.05
N GLY A 71 29.59 -8.76 -6.33
CA GLY A 71 28.35 -8.73 -5.50
C GLY A 71 28.42 -7.78 -4.30
N LYS A 72 29.51 -7.79 -3.51
CA LYS A 72 29.67 -6.88 -2.34
C LYS A 72 29.81 -5.41 -2.74
N ARG A 73 30.41 -5.14 -3.90
CA ARG A 73 30.59 -3.77 -4.42
C ARG A 73 29.24 -3.16 -4.81
N ASP A 74 28.29 -3.97 -5.27
CA ASP A 74 26.95 -3.54 -5.66
C ASP A 74 26.03 -3.26 -4.46
N GLU A 75 26.10 -4.04 -3.39
CA GLU A 75 25.35 -3.78 -2.14
C GLU A 75 25.87 -2.55 -1.41
N ALA A 76 27.19 -2.45 -1.23
CA ALA A 76 27.81 -1.27 -0.61
C ALA A 76 27.54 0.00 -1.44
N TRP A 77 27.57 -0.10 -2.77
CA TRP A 77 27.20 1.00 -3.66
C TRP A 77 25.72 1.37 -3.54
N ARG A 78 24.80 0.38 -3.47
CA ARG A 78 23.37 0.64 -3.24
C ARG A 78 23.12 1.30 -1.89
N ALA A 79 23.77 0.83 -0.83
CA ALA A 79 23.67 1.40 0.52
C ALA A 79 24.18 2.84 0.55
N LYS A 80 25.37 3.10 -0.01
CA LYS A 80 25.93 4.45 -0.12
C LYS A 80 25.04 5.38 -0.94
N ARG A 81 24.52 4.90 -2.07
CA ARG A 81 23.57 5.65 -2.90
C ARG A 81 22.26 5.93 -2.17
N ASP A 82 21.73 4.98 -1.40
CA ASP A 82 20.53 5.18 -0.60
C ASP A 82 20.77 6.16 0.55
N GLU A 83 21.93 6.13 1.20
CA GLU A 83 22.35 7.12 2.20
C GLU A 83 22.50 8.53 1.60
N GLU A 84 23.20 8.66 0.47
CA GLU A 84 23.31 9.91 -0.28
C GLU A 84 21.95 10.44 -0.73
N TRP A 85 21.06 9.55 -1.21
CA TRP A 85 19.69 9.90 -1.56
C TRP A 85 18.90 10.37 -0.33
N GLU A 86 19.04 9.72 0.82
CA GLU A 86 18.39 10.14 2.07
C GLU A 86 18.92 11.49 2.57
N ALA A 87 20.24 11.71 2.52
CA ALA A 87 20.84 12.99 2.86
C ALA A 87 20.34 14.12 1.93
N ARG A 88 20.34 13.87 0.61
CA ARG A 88 19.78 14.80 -0.38
C ARG A 88 18.31 15.09 -0.13
N ARG A 89 17.52 14.06 0.19
CA ARG A 89 16.09 14.21 0.52
C ARG A 89 15.89 15.05 1.78
N ARG A 90 16.67 14.81 2.84
CA ARG A 90 16.61 15.59 4.09
C ARG A 90 16.95 17.06 3.83
N PHE A 91 18.01 17.32 3.07
CA PHE A 91 18.41 18.67 2.66
C PHE A 91 17.31 19.35 1.83
N ASN A 92 16.80 18.69 0.79
CA ASN A 92 15.74 19.23 -0.06
C ASN A 92 14.46 19.50 0.74
N ASN A 93 14.09 18.62 1.67
CA ASN A 93 12.95 18.82 2.56
C ASN A 93 13.16 20.01 3.49
N LEU A 94 14.35 20.21 4.06
CA LEU A 94 14.67 21.37 4.89
C LEU A 94 14.52 22.68 4.09
N LYS A 95 15.18 22.77 2.93
CA LYS A 95 15.08 23.92 2.02
C LYS A 95 13.64 24.20 1.60
N ARG A 96 12.85 23.14 1.34
CA ARG A 96 11.43 23.25 1.01
C ARG A 96 10.63 23.80 2.21
N ARG A 97 10.89 23.32 3.43
CA ARG A 97 10.24 23.82 4.67
C ARG A 97 10.57 25.28 4.92
N GLU A 98 11.82 25.69 4.75
CA GLU A 98 12.26 27.09 4.86
C GLU A 98 11.56 27.97 3.81
N LYS A 99 11.53 27.54 2.55
CA LYS A 99 10.81 28.25 1.48
C LYS A 99 9.32 28.38 1.77
N PHE A 100 8.68 27.31 2.27
CA PHE A 100 7.28 27.36 2.69
C PHE A 100 7.07 28.27 3.90
N ALA A 101 7.96 28.26 4.88
CA ALA A 101 7.91 29.13 6.05
C ALA A 101 8.08 30.60 5.67
N ALA A 102 9.04 30.92 4.80
CA ALA A 102 9.25 32.26 4.25
C ALA A 102 8.02 32.73 3.45
N LYS A 103 7.47 31.89 2.57
CA LYS A 103 6.23 32.19 1.82
C LYS A 103 5.04 32.44 2.76
N LYS A 104 4.90 31.65 3.83
CA LYS A 104 3.86 31.84 4.85
C LYS A 104 4.04 33.15 5.60
N LYS A 105 5.28 33.49 6.00
CA LYS A 105 5.62 34.77 6.65
C LYS A 105 5.32 35.97 5.74
N ALA A 106 5.73 35.91 4.47
CA ALA A 106 5.47 36.96 3.50
C ALA A 106 3.96 37.15 3.24
N LYS A 107 3.20 36.05 3.08
CA LYS A 107 1.74 36.11 2.94
C LYS A 107 1.06 36.71 4.18
N ALA A 108 1.54 36.38 5.38
CA ALA A 108 1.03 36.95 6.63
C ALA A 108 1.35 38.45 6.76
N ALA A 109 2.56 38.88 6.38
CA ALA A 109 2.94 40.29 6.34
C ALA A 109 2.07 41.09 5.35
N ALA A 110 1.90 40.58 4.13
CA ALA A 110 1.03 41.21 3.13
C ALA A 110 -0.46 41.25 3.57
N ALA A 111 -0.93 40.25 4.31
CA ALA A 111 -2.28 40.26 4.87
C ALA A 111 -2.43 41.33 5.98
N ARG A 112 -1.40 41.51 6.82
CA ARG A 112 -1.38 42.55 7.86
C ARG A 112 -1.34 43.96 7.27
N GLU A 113 -0.52 44.18 6.25
CA GLU A 113 -0.44 45.47 5.55
C GLU A 113 -1.77 45.85 4.89
N LYS A 114 -2.43 44.88 4.23
CA LYS A 114 -3.78 45.08 3.68
C LYS A 114 -4.81 45.39 4.76
N GLU A 115 -4.75 44.70 5.89
CA GLU A 115 -5.62 44.96 7.04
C GLU A 115 -5.39 46.37 7.62
N GLU A 116 -4.14 46.79 7.78
CA GLU A 116 -3.78 48.13 8.27
C GLU A 116 -4.25 49.23 7.30
N ALA A 117 -4.04 49.07 6.00
CA ALA A 117 -4.52 50.00 4.99
C ALA A 117 -6.06 50.08 4.94
N LEU A 118 -6.76 48.96 5.08
CA LEU A 118 -8.22 48.93 5.18
C LEU A 118 -8.72 49.68 6.42
N LEU A 119 -8.10 49.44 7.58
CA LEU A 119 -8.44 50.11 8.83
C LEU A 119 -8.16 51.62 8.78
N ALA A 120 -7.06 52.04 8.12
CA ALA A 120 -6.72 53.44 7.94
C ALA A 120 -7.67 54.19 6.98
N ALA A 121 -8.31 53.48 6.04
CA ALA A 121 -9.27 54.04 5.09
C ALA A 121 -10.72 54.12 5.64
N MET A 122 -11.00 53.49 6.78
CA MET A 122 -12.31 53.45 7.42
C MET A 122 -12.47 54.53 8.49
N THR A 123 -13.72 54.95 8.78
CA THR A 123 -14.00 55.78 9.96
C THR A 123 -13.80 54.97 11.26
N PRO A 124 -13.63 55.62 12.43
CA PRO A 124 -13.50 54.90 13.70
C PRO A 124 -14.64 53.92 13.98
N GLU A 125 -15.87 54.30 13.66
CA GLU A 125 -17.08 53.46 13.81
C GLU A 125 -17.05 52.26 12.86
N GLN A 126 -16.67 52.45 11.60
CA GLN A 126 -16.54 51.37 10.62
C GLN A 126 -15.42 50.38 10.98
N ALA A 127 -14.30 50.89 11.51
CA ALA A 127 -13.19 50.06 11.97
C ALA A 127 -13.56 49.18 13.18
N GLU A 128 -14.37 49.71 14.11
CA GLU A 128 -14.90 48.94 15.24
C GLU A 128 -15.85 47.84 14.77
N GLN A 129 -16.79 48.15 13.87
CA GLN A 129 -17.69 47.16 13.26
C GLN A 129 -16.91 46.05 12.52
N TRP A 130 -15.85 46.42 11.79
CA TRP A 130 -15.00 45.45 11.10
C TRP A 130 -14.25 44.53 12.07
N ARG A 131 -13.69 45.06 13.16
CA ARG A 131 -13.01 44.25 14.19
C ARG A 131 -13.99 43.29 14.87
N ALA A 132 -15.18 43.79 15.24
CA ALA A 132 -16.24 42.96 15.84
C ALA A 132 -16.69 41.85 14.88
N ALA A 133 -16.88 42.15 13.59
CA ALA A 133 -17.21 41.14 12.57
C ALA A 133 -16.10 40.10 12.39
N LYS A 134 -14.83 40.52 12.39
CA LYS A 134 -13.67 39.62 12.31
C LYS A 134 -13.56 38.72 13.53
N GLU A 135 -13.75 39.25 14.73
CA GLU A 135 -13.77 38.49 15.97
C GLU A 135 -14.93 37.49 15.99
N ALA A 136 -16.14 37.91 15.59
CA ALA A 136 -17.29 37.03 15.45
C ALA A 136 -17.03 35.87 14.47
N ALA A 137 -16.45 36.16 13.29
CA ALA A 137 -16.08 35.14 12.32
C ALA A 137 -14.98 34.18 12.83
N GLN A 138 -14.03 34.68 13.62
CA GLN A 138 -13.01 33.85 14.27
C GLN A 138 -13.63 32.95 15.35
N ALA A 139 -14.54 33.49 16.16
CA ALA A 139 -15.26 32.74 17.19
C ALA A 139 -16.16 31.66 16.57
N GLU A 140 -16.88 31.96 15.49
CA GLU A 140 -17.70 31.00 14.75
C GLU A 140 -16.84 29.86 14.20
N ARG A 141 -15.70 30.19 13.58
CA ARG A 141 -14.76 29.18 13.09
C ARG A 141 -14.18 28.32 14.21
N ALA A 142 -13.78 28.92 15.34
CA ALA A 142 -13.26 28.20 16.48
C ALA A 142 -14.33 27.25 17.08
N ALA A 143 -15.59 27.71 17.16
CA ALA A 143 -16.71 26.89 17.59
C ALA A 143 -16.95 25.72 16.62
N ALA A 144 -16.93 25.95 15.31
CA ALA A 144 -17.05 24.89 14.30
C ALA A 144 -15.91 23.87 14.39
N GLU A 145 -14.67 24.31 14.57
CA GLU A 145 -13.51 23.43 14.75
C GLU A 145 -13.61 22.62 16.07
N ALA A 146 -14.12 23.21 17.15
CA ALA A 146 -14.36 22.52 18.41
C ALA A 146 -15.46 21.46 18.30
N VAL A 147 -16.57 21.78 17.63
CA VAL A 147 -17.64 20.81 17.32
C VAL A 147 -17.10 19.66 16.48
N GLN A 148 -16.31 19.96 15.45
CA GLN A 148 -15.72 18.92 14.61
C GLN A 148 -14.72 18.05 15.37
N ALA A 149 -13.91 18.63 16.26
CA ALA A 149 -13.01 17.87 17.12
C ALA A 149 -13.81 16.94 18.06
N ALA A 150 -14.90 17.42 18.67
CA ALA A 150 -15.77 16.62 19.52
C ALA A 150 -16.41 15.44 18.76
N ARG A 151 -16.78 15.62 17.47
CA ARG A 151 -17.27 14.52 16.62
C ARG A 151 -16.22 13.44 16.39
N VAL A 152 -14.97 13.83 16.15
CA VAL A 152 -13.86 12.88 15.99
C VAL A 152 -13.62 12.11 17.29
N GLU A 153 -13.58 12.79 18.43
CA GLU A 153 -13.42 12.13 19.74
C GLU A 153 -14.59 11.17 20.04
N ALA A 154 -15.82 11.59 19.75
CA ALA A 154 -17.00 10.73 19.92
C ALA A 154 -16.91 9.47 19.03
N ALA A 155 -16.48 9.62 17.78
CA ALA A 155 -16.29 8.50 16.87
C ALA A 155 -15.21 7.52 17.37
N LEU A 156 -14.08 8.03 17.89
CA LEU A 156 -13.03 7.19 18.47
C LEU A 156 -13.50 6.48 19.74
N ALA A 157 -14.25 7.18 20.60
CA ALA A 157 -14.76 6.63 21.85
C ALA A 157 -15.84 5.56 21.63
N ASN A 158 -16.67 5.71 20.60
CA ASN A 158 -17.77 4.78 20.35
C ASN A 158 -17.46 3.70 19.31
N GLY A 159 -16.39 3.80 18.50
CA GLY A 159 -16.07 2.80 17.46
C GLY A 159 -14.87 1.89 17.75
N GLY A 160 -14.27 1.97 18.94
CA GLY A 160 -13.14 1.13 19.33
C GLY A 160 -13.46 -0.37 19.49
N PRO A 161 -12.45 -1.20 19.81
CA PRO A 161 -12.65 -2.58 20.25
C PRO A 161 -13.66 -2.67 21.40
N GLY A 162 -14.53 -3.69 21.36
CA GLY A 162 -15.58 -3.89 22.38
C GLY A 162 -16.86 -3.05 22.19
N SER A 163 -16.87 -2.13 21.22
CA SER A 163 -18.05 -1.34 20.90
C SER A 163 -19.21 -2.15 20.29
N GLY A 164 -20.44 -1.74 20.61
CA GLY A 164 -21.69 -2.31 20.07
C GLY A 164 -21.90 -2.03 18.57
N PRO A 165 -23.06 -2.44 18.00
CA PRO A 165 -23.37 -2.27 16.57
C PRO A 165 -23.91 -0.87 16.19
N ASP A 166 -24.47 -0.12 17.14
CA ASP A 166 -25.03 1.23 16.90
C ASP A 166 -23.99 2.32 17.19
N VAL A 167 -22.91 2.32 16.40
CA VAL A 167 -21.71 3.13 16.65
C VAL A 167 -21.21 3.84 15.39
N ALA A 168 -20.20 4.73 15.54
CA ALA A 168 -19.58 5.34 14.37
C ALA A 168 -18.99 4.29 13.43
N LEU A 169 -18.97 4.60 12.13
CA LEU A 169 -18.33 3.77 11.12
C LEU A 169 -16.91 3.37 11.56
N ARG A 170 -16.58 2.07 11.46
CA ARG A 170 -15.27 1.55 11.84
C ARG A 170 -14.44 1.25 10.60
N VAL A 171 -13.34 1.99 10.44
CA VAL A 171 -12.39 1.79 9.35
C VAL A 171 -11.03 1.47 9.94
N VAL A 172 -10.49 0.32 9.57
CA VAL A 172 -9.18 -0.16 10.03
C VAL A 172 -8.21 -0.12 8.87
N VAL A 173 -6.99 0.36 9.11
CA VAL A 173 -5.85 0.12 8.21
C VAL A 173 -4.93 -0.91 8.85
N ASP A 174 -4.80 -2.07 8.22
CA ASP A 174 -4.03 -3.18 8.75
C ASP A 174 -2.57 -3.15 8.27
N CYS A 175 -1.64 -2.85 9.18
CA CYS A 175 -0.22 -2.70 8.87
C CYS A 175 0.60 -3.99 9.02
N SER A 176 -0.02 -5.17 9.00
CA SER A 176 0.65 -6.47 9.13
C SER A 176 1.78 -6.69 8.10
N PHE A 177 1.71 -6.05 6.93
CA PHE A 177 2.74 -6.14 5.89
C PHE A 177 3.89 -5.14 6.07
N ALA A 178 3.75 -4.13 6.93
CA ALA A 178 4.69 -3.02 7.07
C ALA A 178 6.10 -3.44 7.54
N PRO A 179 6.28 -4.39 8.48
CA PRO A 179 7.62 -4.82 8.91
C PRO A 179 8.48 -5.40 7.79
N SER A 180 7.85 -6.00 6.77
CA SER A 180 8.53 -6.54 5.59
C SER A 180 8.75 -5.52 4.47
N ALA A 181 8.20 -4.31 4.60
CA ALA A 181 8.23 -3.30 3.55
C ALA A 181 9.58 -2.56 3.51
N PRO A 182 10.16 -2.33 2.32
CA PRO A 182 11.32 -1.46 2.17
C PRO A 182 11.06 -0.05 2.74
N PRO A 183 12.08 0.65 3.29
CA PRO A 183 11.90 1.97 3.91
C PRO A 183 11.19 3.01 3.00
N LYS A 184 11.38 2.92 1.68
CA LYS A 184 10.71 3.78 0.69
C LYS A 184 9.19 3.53 0.63
N GLU A 185 8.76 2.27 0.72
CA GLU A 185 7.34 1.89 0.74
C GLU A 185 6.70 2.23 2.08
N MET A 186 7.40 1.96 3.19
CA MET A 186 6.94 2.33 4.53
C MET A 186 6.75 3.85 4.69
N ARG A 187 7.64 4.68 4.14
CA ARG A 187 7.42 6.15 4.09
C ARG A 187 6.18 6.54 3.29
N SER A 188 5.87 5.80 2.23
CA SER A 188 4.68 6.03 1.41
C SER A 188 3.41 5.60 2.16
N LEU A 189 3.46 4.48 2.89
CA LEU A 189 2.42 4.03 3.80
C LEU A 189 2.13 5.07 4.89
N ILE A 190 3.16 5.55 5.60
CA ILE A 190 3.03 6.62 6.62
C ILE A 190 2.34 7.85 6.02
N LYS A 191 2.69 8.23 4.79
CA LYS A 191 2.07 9.38 4.13
C LYS A 191 0.59 9.14 3.81
N GLN A 192 0.22 7.95 3.36
CA GLN A 192 -1.19 7.61 3.12
C GLN A 192 -2.00 7.53 4.44
N LEU A 193 -1.41 7.03 5.53
CA LEU A 193 -2.02 7.06 6.86
C LEU A 193 -2.24 8.49 7.36
N GLU A 194 -1.25 9.38 7.19
CA GLU A 194 -1.36 10.80 7.51
C GLU A 194 -2.53 11.44 6.74
N ASN A 195 -2.62 11.17 5.43
CA ASN A 195 -3.68 11.67 4.58
C ASN A 195 -5.06 11.13 5.00
N ALA A 196 -5.17 9.84 5.29
CA ALA A 196 -6.40 9.22 5.79
C ALA A 196 -6.87 9.88 7.09
N ASN A 197 -5.97 10.10 8.05
CA ASN A 197 -6.26 10.84 9.28
C ASN A 197 -6.75 12.27 9.01
N MET A 198 -6.12 13.00 8.09
CA MET A 198 -6.54 14.36 7.73
C MET A 198 -7.93 14.39 7.07
N ILE A 199 -8.21 13.45 6.17
CA ILE A 199 -9.52 13.32 5.52
C ILE A 199 -10.58 13.02 6.58
N ASN A 200 -10.36 12.01 7.42
CA ASN A 200 -11.31 11.63 8.47
C ASN A 200 -11.59 12.78 9.45
N LYS A 201 -10.54 13.47 9.92
CA LYS A 201 -10.66 14.61 10.85
C LYS A 201 -11.54 15.74 10.31
N SER A 202 -11.52 15.97 9.00
CA SER A 202 -12.29 17.04 8.35
C SER A 202 -13.65 16.59 7.82
N PHE A 203 -13.96 15.29 7.88
CA PHE A 203 -15.20 14.76 7.31
C PHE A 203 -16.41 15.05 8.22
N PRO A 204 -17.58 15.45 7.69
CA PRO A 204 -18.73 15.83 8.52
C PRO A 204 -19.19 14.76 9.53
N LYS A 205 -19.10 13.48 9.13
CA LYS A 205 -19.33 12.30 9.98
C LYS A 205 -18.07 11.43 10.04
N PRO A 206 -17.11 11.74 10.94
CA PRO A 206 -15.88 10.97 11.05
C PRO A 206 -16.14 9.50 11.41
N ALA A 207 -15.32 8.62 10.87
CA ALA A 207 -15.22 7.23 11.29
C ALA A 207 -14.32 7.11 12.54
N CYS A 208 -14.47 6.02 13.28
CA CYS A 208 -13.41 5.50 14.13
C CYS A 208 -12.32 4.92 13.21
N LEU A 209 -11.25 5.71 12.99
CA LEU A 209 -10.10 5.28 12.21
C LEU A 209 -9.09 4.59 13.14
N THR A 210 -8.83 3.32 12.87
CA THR A 210 -7.92 2.48 13.64
C THR A 210 -6.76 2.00 12.76
N VAL A 211 -5.56 1.92 13.33
CA VAL A 211 -4.40 1.30 12.70
C VAL A 211 -4.01 0.09 13.54
N THR A 212 -4.13 -1.11 12.96
CA THR A 212 -3.75 -2.39 13.60
C THR A 212 -2.37 -2.81 13.17
N ASN A 213 -1.75 -3.73 13.91
CA ASN A 213 -0.35 -4.11 13.72
C ASN A 213 0.57 -2.87 13.71
N TRP A 214 0.32 -1.93 14.64
CA TRP A 214 1.13 -0.74 14.84
C TRP A 214 2.44 -1.08 15.56
N LEU A 215 3.34 -1.74 14.83
CA LEU A 215 4.59 -2.30 15.34
C LEU A 215 5.80 -1.54 14.81
N GLU A 216 6.97 -1.81 15.38
CA GLU A 216 8.25 -1.36 14.80
C GLU A 216 8.58 -2.13 13.51
N PRO A 217 9.27 -1.50 12.53
CA PRO A 217 9.82 -0.13 12.54
C PRO A 217 8.81 0.98 12.14
N LEU A 218 7.55 0.65 11.88
CA LEU A 218 6.56 1.61 11.38
C LEU A 218 6.27 2.72 12.41
N ALA A 219 6.09 2.35 13.68
CA ALA A 219 5.73 3.26 14.75
C ALA A 219 6.77 4.40 14.94
N SER A 220 8.05 4.05 15.12
CA SER A 220 9.13 5.04 15.27
C SER A 220 9.29 5.92 14.03
N MET A 221 9.19 5.35 12.83
CA MET A 221 9.27 6.12 11.59
C MET A 221 8.10 7.10 11.46
N ALA A 222 6.88 6.68 11.81
CA ALA A 222 5.70 7.53 11.75
C ALA A 222 5.73 8.65 12.80
N ALA A 223 6.34 8.42 13.97
CA ALA A 223 6.52 9.45 15.00
C ALA A 223 7.27 10.68 14.47
N THR A 224 8.28 10.48 13.60
CA THR A 224 9.00 11.58 12.92
C THR A 224 8.12 12.42 11.98
N SER A 225 6.96 11.86 11.59
CA SER A 225 5.94 12.51 10.75
C SER A 225 4.75 13.02 11.57
N GLY A 226 4.88 13.13 12.90
CA GLY A 226 3.85 13.67 13.78
C GLY A 226 2.73 12.69 14.13
N ALA A 227 2.96 11.38 13.96
CA ALA A 227 1.94 10.37 14.23
C ALA A 227 1.41 10.38 15.68
N ASN A 228 2.18 10.89 16.64
CA ASN A 228 1.75 11.04 18.04
C ASN A 228 0.52 11.95 18.17
N GLY A 229 0.33 12.91 17.27
CA GLY A 229 -0.83 13.82 17.26
C GLY A 229 -1.99 13.39 16.36
N TRP A 230 -1.90 12.21 15.72
CA TRP A 230 -3.00 11.71 14.89
C TRP A 230 -4.17 11.27 15.74
N ARG A 231 -5.39 11.61 15.31
CA ARG A 231 -6.64 11.27 15.99
C ARG A 231 -7.13 9.92 15.47
N VAL A 232 -6.38 8.87 15.80
CA VAL A 232 -6.62 7.48 15.36
C VAL A 232 -6.33 6.54 16.52
N VAL A 233 -7.06 5.42 16.59
CA VAL A 233 -6.73 4.31 17.50
C VAL A 233 -5.53 3.57 16.92
N LYS A 234 -4.57 3.19 17.76
CA LYS A 234 -3.39 2.40 17.35
C LYS A 234 -3.35 1.14 18.20
N LEU A 235 -3.36 -0.02 17.55
CA LEU A 235 -3.39 -1.33 18.20
C LEU A 235 -2.20 -2.16 17.72
N GLU A 236 -1.60 -2.91 18.63
CA GLU A 236 -0.51 -3.84 18.29
C GLU A 236 -1.08 -5.12 17.67
N GLU A 237 -2.23 -5.56 18.13
CA GLU A 237 -2.96 -6.70 17.62
C GLU A 237 -3.59 -6.45 16.24
N GLY A 238 -3.94 -7.54 15.56
CA GLY A 238 -4.63 -7.53 14.27
C GLY A 238 -6.14 -7.28 14.37
N PRO A 239 -6.82 -7.03 13.24
CA PRO A 239 -8.22 -6.66 13.21
C PRO A 239 -9.17 -7.74 13.75
N ALA A 240 -8.96 -9.01 13.40
CA ALA A 240 -9.80 -10.11 13.87
C ALA A 240 -9.69 -10.31 15.39
N ALA A 241 -8.48 -10.14 15.95
CA ALA A 241 -8.25 -10.22 17.39
C ALA A 241 -8.90 -9.05 18.15
N ALA A 242 -8.80 -7.83 17.62
CA ALA A 242 -9.34 -6.63 18.25
C ALA A 242 -10.87 -6.53 18.19
N PHE A 243 -11.48 -6.92 17.06
CA PHE A 243 -12.91 -6.65 16.80
C PHE A 243 -13.79 -7.90 16.74
N GLY A 244 -13.19 -9.09 16.77
CA GLY A 244 -13.87 -10.37 16.52
C GLY A 244 -14.04 -10.64 15.03
N PRO A 245 -13.76 -11.88 14.55
CA PRO A 245 -13.73 -12.19 13.12
C PRO A 245 -15.08 -12.01 12.42
N ASP A 246 -16.19 -12.26 13.12
CA ASP A 246 -17.55 -12.23 12.55
C ASP A 246 -17.98 -10.85 12.04
N ARG A 247 -17.37 -9.78 12.56
CA ARG A 247 -17.68 -8.39 12.17
C ARG A 247 -16.70 -7.82 11.16
N VAL A 248 -15.59 -8.52 10.89
CA VAL A 248 -14.50 -8.00 10.07
C VAL A 248 -14.76 -8.26 8.59
N VAL A 249 -14.66 -7.19 7.79
CA VAL A 249 -14.76 -7.23 6.34
C VAL A 249 -13.48 -6.65 5.74
N VAL A 250 -12.63 -7.51 5.19
CA VAL A 250 -11.40 -7.10 4.49
C VAL A 250 -11.72 -6.62 3.09
N LEU A 251 -11.26 -5.42 2.77
CA LEU A 251 -11.39 -4.80 1.46
C LEU A 251 -10.20 -5.18 0.57
N SER A 252 -10.50 -5.87 -0.52
CA SER A 252 -9.49 -6.24 -1.52
C SER A 252 -9.99 -5.98 -2.93
N PRO A 253 -9.18 -5.38 -3.83
CA PRO A 253 -9.56 -5.24 -5.24
C PRO A 253 -9.65 -6.60 -5.96
N ASP A 254 -9.09 -7.67 -5.39
CA ASP A 254 -9.08 -9.01 -5.98
C ASP A 254 -10.25 -9.90 -5.49
N ALA A 255 -11.07 -9.41 -4.54
CA ALA A 255 -12.25 -10.14 -4.07
C ALA A 255 -13.30 -10.34 -5.17
N GLU A 256 -14.02 -11.45 -5.13
CA GLU A 256 -15.07 -11.77 -6.10
C GLU A 256 -16.32 -10.90 -5.89
N GLU A 257 -16.83 -10.92 -4.65
CA GLU A 257 -18.05 -10.24 -4.24
C GLU A 257 -17.84 -8.74 -4.01
N ALA A 258 -18.76 -7.93 -4.54
CA ALA A 258 -18.77 -6.49 -4.33
C ALA A 258 -19.31 -6.13 -2.95
N LEU A 259 -18.82 -5.03 -2.39
CA LEU A 259 -19.38 -4.43 -1.19
C LEU A 259 -20.65 -3.67 -1.56
N GLU A 260 -21.80 -4.12 -1.05
CA GLU A 260 -23.11 -3.55 -1.39
C GLU A 260 -23.43 -2.32 -0.52
N GLY A 261 -23.04 -2.36 0.76
CA GLY A 261 -23.30 -1.30 1.73
C GLY A 261 -22.19 -1.15 2.77
N VAL A 262 -22.31 -0.10 3.56
CA VAL A 262 -21.41 0.24 4.67
C VAL A 262 -22.28 0.60 5.88
N ASP A 263 -22.02 -0.01 7.03
CA ASP A 263 -22.82 0.15 8.25
C ASP A 263 -21.93 0.26 9.51
N GLY A 264 -22.56 0.47 10.66
CA GLY A 264 -21.89 0.53 11.96
C GLY A 264 -21.64 -0.85 12.60
N GLU A 265 -22.27 -1.92 12.10
CA GLU A 265 -22.19 -3.28 12.66
C GLU A 265 -20.86 -3.97 12.29
N HIS A 266 -20.36 -3.68 11.09
CA HIS A 266 -19.11 -4.24 10.56
C HIS A 266 -17.90 -3.34 10.79
N VAL A 267 -16.72 -3.93 10.57
CA VAL A 267 -15.41 -3.29 10.62
C VAL A 267 -14.73 -3.46 9.27
N TYR A 268 -14.54 -2.36 8.56
CA TYR A 268 -13.98 -2.38 7.20
C TYR A 268 -12.46 -2.24 7.24
N VAL A 269 -11.75 -3.29 6.86
CA VAL A 269 -10.29 -3.39 6.95
C VAL A 269 -9.65 -3.13 5.58
N ILE A 270 -8.75 -2.15 5.52
CA ILE A 270 -7.95 -1.81 4.35
C ILE A 270 -6.54 -2.35 4.59
N GLY A 271 -5.97 -3.07 3.62
CA GLY A 271 -4.56 -3.48 3.71
C GLY A 271 -3.63 -2.26 3.71
N GLY A 272 -2.86 -2.09 4.78
CA GLY A 272 -1.83 -1.07 4.96
C GLY A 272 -0.57 -1.37 4.16
N ILE A 273 -0.70 -1.53 2.85
CA ILE A 273 0.38 -1.88 1.94
C ILE A 273 0.49 -0.87 0.79
N VAL A 274 1.72 -0.43 0.49
CA VAL A 274 2.01 0.46 -0.64
C VAL A 274 3.09 -0.17 -1.51
N ASP A 275 2.65 -0.94 -2.49
CA ASP A 275 3.53 -1.67 -3.38
C ASP A 275 3.86 -0.88 -4.65
N ARG A 276 5.12 -0.94 -5.09
CA ARG A 276 5.49 -0.47 -6.44
C ARG A 276 4.93 -1.36 -7.55
N THR A 277 4.72 -2.65 -7.23
CA THR A 277 4.16 -3.65 -8.14
C THR A 277 3.01 -4.36 -7.44
N VAL A 278 1.82 -4.35 -8.04
CA VAL A 278 0.61 -4.94 -7.43
C VAL A 278 0.84 -6.42 -7.07
N ARG A 279 0.81 -6.74 -5.77
CA ARG A 279 0.84 -8.11 -5.24
C ARG A 279 -0.57 -8.70 -5.25
N LYS A 280 -0.98 -9.24 -6.39
CA LYS A 280 -2.33 -9.80 -6.59
C LYS A 280 -2.65 -10.90 -5.58
N GLY A 281 -3.85 -10.83 -5.00
CA GLY A 281 -4.42 -11.83 -4.10
C GLY A 281 -3.86 -11.82 -2.68
N LEU A 282 -2.94 -10.91 -2.33
CA LEU A 282 -2.31 -10.88 -1.01
C LEU A 282 -3.34 -10.67 0.11
N THR A 283 -4.19 -9.65 -0.01
CA THR A 283 -5.19 -9.32 1.03
C THR A 283 -6.39 -10.26 1.03
N VAL A 284 -6.72 -10.89 -0.10
CA VAL A 284 -7.74 -11.96 -0.16
C VAL A 284 -7.26 -13.17 0.64
N LYS A 285 -6.01 -13.62 0.43
CA LYS A 285 -5.41 -14.74 1.18
C LYS A 285 -5.28 -14.45 2.68
N PHE A 286 -5.01 -13.20 3.03
CA PHE A 286 -5.05 -12.76 4.42
C PHE A 286 -6.46 -12.95 5.01
N ALA A 287 -7.49 -12.49 4.31
CA ALA A 287 -8.87 -12.65 4.77
C ALA A 287 -9.28 -14.13 4.91
N GLU A 288 -8.86 -14.99 3.96
CA GLU A 288 -9.10 -16.44 4.02
C GLU A 288 -8.41 -17.08 5.24
N THR A 289 -7.16 -16.69 5.52
CA THR A 289 -6.38 -17.17 6.68
C THR A 289 -7.05 -16.77 8.00
N GLU A 290 -7.48 -15.52 8.11
CA GLU A 290 -8.16 -14.99 9.30
C GLU A 290 -9.63 -15.43 9.40
N ARG A 291 -10.16 -16.12 8.37
CA ARG A 291 -11.56 -16.57 8.26
C ARG A 291 -12.56 -15.42 8.41
N VAL A 292 -12.24 -14.29 7.79
CA VAL A 292 -13.08 -13.08 7.79
C VAL A 292 -13.68 -12.83 6.41
N ALA A 293 -14.76 -12.07 6.34
CA ALA A 293 -15.38 -11.72 5.07
C ALA A 293 -14.42 -10.90 4.21
N CYS A 294 -14.45 -11.10 2.88
CA CYS A 294 -13.66 -10.31 1.93
C CYS A 294 -14.57 -9.74 0.85
N ARG A 295 -14.43 -8.43 0.57
CA ARG A 295 -15.24 -7.70 -0.41
C ARG A 295 -14.37 -6.75 -1.22
N ARG A 296 -14.78 -6.45 -2.45
CA ARG A 296 -14.18 -5.38 -3.27
C ARG A 296 -15.10 -4.16 -3.32
N LEU A 297 -14.54 -2.98 -3.52
CA LEU A 297 -15.37 -1.81 -3.86
C LEU A 297 -16.14 -2.06 -5.18
N PRO A 298 -17.39 -1.58 -5.31
CA PRO A 298 -18.24 -1.85 -6.47
C PRO A 298 -17.88 -0.98 -7.69
N ILE A 299 -16.59 -0.94 -8.06
CA ILE A 299 -16.11 -0.08 -9.16
C ILE A 299 -16.59 -0.59 -10.52
N ARG A 300 -16.69 -1.91 -10.70
CA ARG A 300 -17.12 -2.51 -11.99
C ARG A 300 -18.58 -2.21 -12.26
N GLU A 301 -19.39 -2.33 -11.21
CA GLU A 301 -20.82 -2.11 -11.19
C GLU A 301 -21.15 -0.65 -11.54
N ASN A 302 -20.30 0.29 -11.12
CA ASN A 302 -20.49 1.72 -11.34
C ASN A 302 -19.60 2.30 -12.46
N ALA A 303 -18.90 1.45 -13.24
CA ALA A 303 -17.83 1.87 -14.15
C ALA A 303 -18.31 2.84 -15.25
N GLU A 304 -19.53 2.64 -15.77
CA GLU A 304 -20.10 3.50 -16.81
C GLU A 304 -20.37 4.92 -16.29
N GLN A 305 -20.98 5.03 -15.11
CA GLN A 305 -21.29 6.31 -14.45
C GLN A 305 -20.00 7.05 -14.02
N LEU A 306 -18.94 6.30 -13.68
CA LEU A 306 -17.63 6.85 -13.33
C LEU A 306 -16.76 7.23 -14.53
N GLY A 307 -17.25 7.04 -15.77
CA GLY A 307 -16.49 7.36 -16.99
C GLY A 307 -15.25 6.48 -17.21
N LEU A 308 -15.21 5.27 -16.63
CA LEU A 308 -14.09 4.33 -16.79
C LEU A 308 -14.16 3.53 -18.11
N GLY A 309 -15.28 3.65 -18.83
CA GLY A 309 -15.58 3.00 -20.12
C GLY A 309 -16.40 1.72 -19.96
N LYS A 310 -17.13 1.32 -21.01
CA LYS A 310 -17.89 0.06 -21.02
C LYS A 310 -16.95 -1.14 -20.94
N GLY A 311 -17.30 -2.15 -20.13
CA GLY A 311 -16.58 -3.43 -20.04
C GLY A 311 -15.29 -3.42 -19.20
N VAL A 312 -15.18 -2.53 -18.20
CA VAL A 312 -14.05 -2.56 -17.26
C VAL A 312 -14.11 -3.83 -16.42
N THR A 313 -13.18 -4.75 -16.68
CA THR A 313 -13.05 -6.02 -15.95
C THR A 313 -12.02 -5.96 -14.83
N LYS A 314 -11.20 -4.90 -14.76
CA LYS A 314 -10.13 -4.74 -13.77
C LYS A 314 -10.50 -3.69 -12.74
N ASN A 315 -10.41 -4.05 -11.47
CA ASN A 315 -10.53 -3.09 -10.37
C ASN A 315 -9.25 -2.27 -10.30
N PRO A 316 -9.32 -0.93 -10.39
CA PRO A 316 -8.15 -0.11 -10.11
C PRO A 316 -7.78 -0.29 -8.63
N VAL A 317 -6.50 -0.55 -8.38
CA VAL A 317 -5.95 -0.51 -7.01
C VAL A 317 -5.91 0.96 -6.58
N LEU A 318 -6.59 1.31 -5.50
CA LEU A 318 -6.66 2.66 -4.95
C LEU A 318 -5.67 2.82 -3.79
N ASN A 319 -5.33 4.07 -3.46
CA ASN A 319 -4.54 4.34 -2.26
C ASN A 319 -5.40 4.15 -1.01
N ILE A 320 -4.76 3.96 0.14
CA ILE A 320 -5.44 3.78 1.42
C ILE A 320 -6.35 4.98 1.73
N ASP A 321 -5.84 6.20 1.56
CA ASP A 321 -6.59 7.44 1.81
C ASP A 321 -7.78 7.63 0.84
N ASP A 322 -7.67 7.11 -0.39
CA ASP A 322 -8.78 7.10 -1.36
C ASP A 322 -9.88 6.13 -0.92
N VAL A 323 -9.52 4.93 -0.44
CA VAL A 323 -10.51 3.95 0.07
C VAL A 323 -11.20 4.48 1.33
N VAL A 324 -10.46 5.08 2.25
CA VAL A 324 -11.05 5.75 3.44
C VAL A 324 -12.05 6.82 3.02
N ARG A 325 -11.70 7.65 2.02
CA ARG A 325 -12.63 8.66 1.48
C ARG A 325 -13.89 8.03 0.90
N ALA A 326 -13.77 6.94 0.13
CA ALA A 326 -14.92 6.26 -0.45
C ALA A 326 -15.89 5.76 0.64
N LEU A 327 -15.36 5.11 1.68
CA LEU A 327 -16.18 4.59 2.78
C LEU A 327 -16.90 5.72 3.54
N LEU A 328 -16.20 6.82 3.82
CA LEU A 328 -16.79 7.99 4.49
C LEU A 328 -17.92 8.62 3.65
N VAL A 329 -17.68 8.83 2.36
CA VAL A 329 -18.69 9.42 1.46
C VAL A 329 -19.88 8.48 1.29
N PHE A 330 -19.66 7.18 1.14
CA PHE A 330 -20.76 6.23 1.03
C PHE A 330 -21.58 6.19 2.33
N HIS A 331 -20.94 6.11 3.50
CA HIS A 331 -21.64 6.11 4.77
C HIS A 331 -22.48 7.38 5.01
N ASP A 332 -22.07 8.52 4.46
CA ASP A 332 -22.86 9.75 4.55
C ASP A 332 -24.02 9.83 3.54
N THR A 333 -23.87 9.21 2.36
CA THR A 333 -24.75 9.48 1.20
C THR A 333 -25.54 8.26 0.70
N GLY A 334 -25.11 7.04 1.00
CA GLY A 334 -25.62 5.80 0.44
C GLY A 334 -25.33 5.62 -1.06
N ASP A 335 -24.47 6.45 -1.66
CA ASP A 335 -24.25 6.50 -3.11
C ASP A 335 -22.81 6.10 -3.49
N TRP A 336 -22.68 4.91 -4.09
CA TRP A 336 -21.39 4.40 -4.56
C TRP A 336 -20.80 5.19 -5.71
N VAL A 337 -21.60 5.78 -6.60
CA VAL A 337 -21.09 6.61 -7.70
C VAL A 337 -20.42 7.85 -7.11
N ARG A 338 -21.09 8.54 -6.19
CA ARG A 338 -20.53 9.72 -5.52
C ARG A 338 -19.29 9.38 -4.69
N ALA A 339 -19.31 8.26 -3.97
CA ALA A 339 -18.19 7.79 -3.16
C ALA A 339 -16.95 7.47 -4.01
N LEU A 340 -17.14 6.73 -5.11
CA LEU A 340 -16.06 6.32 -6.01
C LEU A 340 -15.58 7.49 -6.88
N ASP A 341 -16.45 8.42 -7.25
CA ASP A 341 -16.07 9.65 -7.94
C ASP A 341 -15.11 10.48 -7.07
N ALA A 342 -15.41 10.63 -5.78
CA ALA A 342 -14.55 11.34 -4.85
C ALA A 342 -13.20 10.64 -4.62
N ALA A 343 -13.14 9.31 -4.73
CA ALA A 343 -11.97 8.49 -4.42
C ALA A 343 -11.07 8.16 -5.63
N ILE A 344 -11.61 8.07 -6.84
CA ILE A 344 -10.84 7.65 -8.03
C ILE A 344 -10.15 8.87 -8.66
N PRO A 345 -8.81 8.93 -8.69
CA PRO A 345 -8.08 10.05 -9.31
C PRO A 345 -8.44 10.21 -10.79
N ILE A 346 -8.56 11.46 -11.25
CA ILE A 346 -8.93 11.82 -12.63
C ILE A 346 -8.06 11.10 -13.67
N ARG A 347 -6.75 10.96 -13.42
CA ARG A 347 -5.81 10.25 -14.31
C ARG A 347 -6.13 8.77 -14.56
N LYS A 348 -6.91 8.14 -13.67
CA LYS A 348 -7.37 6.74 -13.82
C LYS A 348 -8.67 6.65 -14.61
N ARG A 349 -9.30 7.79 -14.91
CA ARG A 349 -10.46 7.90 -15.80
C ARG A 349 -9.97 8.06 -17.23
N LYS A 350 -10.60 7.37 -18.19
CA LYS A 350 -10.28 7.61 -19.60
C LYS A 350 -10.80 9.01 -19.97
N PRO A 351 -10.06 9.79 -20.77
CA PRO A 351 -10.67 10.95 -21.40
C PRO A 351 -11.84 10.44 -22.24
N GLN A 352 -13.04 10.98 -22.01
CA GLN A 352 -14.11 10.89 -23.00
C GLN A 352 -13.58 11.63 -24.23
N THR A 353 -13.09 10.90 -25.23
CA THR A 353 -12.81 11.49 -26.53
C THR A 353 -14.14 11.93 -27.11
N MET A 354 -14.48 13.20 -26.90
CA MET A 354 -15.43 13.90 -27.77
C MET A 354 -14.79 13.94 -29.16
N GLY A 355 -15.12 12.93 -29.97
CA GLY A 355 -15.10 12.94 -31.44
C GLY A 355 -14.00 13.69 -32.20
N PHE A 356 -12.76 13.78 -31.73
CA PHE A 356 -11.67 14.29 -32.55
C PHE A 356 -11.01 13.14 -33.30
N THR A 357 -11.47 12.88 -34.53
CA THR A 357 -10.72 12.07 -35.49
C THR A 357 -9.47 12.86 -35.90
N PRO A 358 -8.25 12.40 -35.59
CA PRO A 358 -7.05 13.03 -36.09
C PRO A 358 -7.00 12.83 -37.61
N PRO A 359 -6.61 13.84 -38.41
CA PRO A 359 -6.47 13.65 -39.84
C PRO A 359 -5.36 12.61 -40.10
N LYS A 360 -5.67 11.61 -40.94
CA LYS A 360 -4.72 10.59 -41.37
C LYS A 360 -3.50 11.27 -42.00
N SER A 361 -2.32 11.09 -41.40
CA SER A 361 -1.06 11.45 -42.02
C SER A 361 -0.87 10.62 -43.30
N ARG A 362 -0.98 11.27 -44.46
CA ARG A 362 -0.55 10.67 -45.74
C ARG A 362 0.94 10.91 -45.88
N SER A 363 1.76 9.97 -45.42
CA SER A 363 3.13 9.84 -45.88
C SER A 363 3.13 9.07 -47.20
N ALA A 364 3.04 9.80 -48.32
CA ALA A 364 3.37 9.27 -49.64
C ALA A 364 3.97 10.39 -50.48
N THR A 365 5.26 10.27 -50.75
CA THR A 365 6.06 11.10 -51.65
C THR A 365 5.43 11.14 -53.05
N PRO A 366 5.24 12.31 -53.69
CA PRO A 366 4.78 12.37 -55.07
C PRO A 366 5.94 12.24 -56.07
N GLY A 367 5.78 11.37 -57.07
CA GLY A 367 6.58 11.38 -58.30
C GLY A 367 6.16 12.51 -59.26
N PRO A 368 6.94 12.76 -60.33
CA PRO A 368 6.83 13.96 -61.16
C PRO A 368 5.60 13.97 -62.08
N PRO A 369 5.20 15.16 -62.60
CA PRO A 369 3.85 15.39 -63.11
C PRO A 369 3.71 15.10 -64.61
N ALA A 370 2.50 14.70 -65.01
CA ALA A 370 1.98 14.89 -66.36
C ALA A 370 0.73 15.78 -66.23
N GLY A 371 0.70 16.90 -66.97
CA GLY A 371 -0.34 17.93 -66.93
C GLY A 371 -1.62 17.58 -67.72
N PRO A 372 -2.33 18.57 -68.25
CA PRO A 372 -3.20 19.49 -67.51
C PRO A 372 -4.67 19.39 -67.97
N GLY A 373 -5.61 19.89 -67.18
CA GLY A 373 -6.98 20.07 -67.66
C GLY A 373 -8.00 20.59 -66.65
N ALA A 374 -8.41 21.84 -66.87
CA ALA A 374 -9.73 22.43 -66.61
C ALA A 374 -10.15 22.75 -65.15
N GLU A 375 -9.89 24.01 -64.80
CA GLU A 375 -10.83 25.03 -64.28
C GLU A 375 -12.30 24.62 -64.08
N ALA A 376 -12.86 24.91 -62.90
CA ALA A 376 -14.11 25.66 -62.75
C ALA A 376 -14.30 26.14 -61.29
N GLU A 377 -14.59 27.43 -61.19
CA GLU A 377 -14.85 28.27 -60.01
C GLU A 377 -16.27 28.12 -59.42
N ALA A 378 -16.45 28.77 -58.26
CA ALA A 378 -17.69 29.28 -57.63
C ALA A 378 -18.57 28.24 -56.92
N ASP A 379 -19.20 28.51 -55.77
CA ASP A 379 -19.54 29.76 -55.09
C ASP A 379 -19.90 29.42 -53.61
N GLY A 380 -19.69 30.36 -52.68
CA GLY A 380 -20.41 30.37 -51.39
C GLY A 380 -21.72 31.15 -51.53
N PRO A 381 -22.34 31.71 -50.47
CA PRO A 381 -22.20 31.44 -49.03
C PRO A 381 -23.57 31.36 -48.30
N GLY A 382 -23.55 31.16 -46.97
CA GLY A 382 -24.31 32.04 -46.07
C GLY A 382 -25.48 31.49 -45.23
N ALA A 383 -25.54 32.06 -44.01
CA ALA A 383 -26.62 32.10 -43.00
C ALA A 383 -26.79 30.84 -42.13
N GLU A 384 -26.43 30.82 -40.84
CA GLU A 384 -26.94 31.62 -39.70
C GLU A 384 -28.47 31.61 -39.59
N ASP A 385 -29.04 30.95 -38.58
CA ASP A 385 -29.61 31.64 -37.41
C ASP A 385 -30.15 30.63 -36.37
N ALA A 386 -30.18 31.13 -35.15
CA ALA A 386 -30.56 30.57 -33.87
C ALA A 386 -32.06 30.23 -33.74
N GLY A 387 -32.39 29.59 -32.62
CA GLY A 387 -33.77 29.53 -32.14
C GLY A 387 -34.07 28.33 -31.24
N GLN A 388 -33.50 28.30 -30.04
CA GLN A 388 -34.10 27.57 -28.92
C GLN A 388 -35.26 28.39 -28.37
N GLU A 389 -36.43 27.77 -28.18
CA GLU A 389 -37.12 27.80 -26.88
C GLU A 389 -38.35 26.88 -26.81
N GLN A 390 -38.56 26.34 -25.59
CA GLN A 390 -39.80 25.76 -25.04
C GLN A 390 -40.24 24.41 -25.64
N GLY A 391 -40.58 23.36 -24.88
CA GLY A 391 -41.02 23.24 -23.49
C GLY A 391 -42.13 22.17 -23.47
N VAL A 392 -42.38 21.59 -22.28
CA VAL A 392 -43.59 20.83 -21.90
C VAL A 392 -43.57 19.29 -22.07
N GLN A 393 -43.25 18.65 -20.94
CA GLN A 393 -44.03 17.65 -20.17
C GLN A 393 -44.67 16.38 -20.77
N HIS A 394 -44.51 15.33 -19.96
CA HIS A 394 -45.47 14.30 -19.52
C HIS A 394 -45.48 12.89 -20.14
N ALA A 395 -45.58 11.93 -19.19
CA ALA A 395 -45.98 10.52 -19.27
C ALA A 395 -44.97 9.57 -19.95
N GLY A 396 -44.49 8.49 -19.34
CA GLY A 396 -45.14 7.60 -18.38
C GLY A 396 -45.74 6.42 -19.14
N GLN A 397 -45.07 5.26 -19.13
CA GLN A 397 -45.67 3.94 -18.97
C GLN A 397 -44.63 2.81 -19.12
N ALA A 398 -44.73 1.87 -18.18
CA ALA A 398 -44.10 0.58 -18.17
C ALA A 398 -44.70 -0.34 -19.24
N ALA A 399 -43.90 -1.27 -19.76
CA ALA A 399 -44.38 -2.47 -20.44
C ALA A 399 -43.61 -3.69 -19.92
N VAL A 400 -44.37 -4.58 -19.28
CA VAL A 400 -44.06 -5.96 -18.92
C VAL A 400 -44.68 -6.88 -19.97
N VAL A 401 -43.90 -7.79 -20.55
CA VAL A 401 -44.30 -9.14 -21.03
C VAL A 401 -43.00 -9.88 -21.39
N ALA A 402 -42.58 -10.91 -20.66
CA ALA A 402 -43.04 -12.31 -20.66
C ALA A 402 -42.43 -13.18 -21.77
N ALA A 403 -41.85 -14.28 -21.29
CA ALA A 403 -41.20 -15.44 -21.90
C ALA A 403 -41.68 -15.94 -23.28
N ASP A 404 -40.74 -16.52 -24.04
CA ASP A 404 -40.93 -17.88 -24.55
C ASP A 404 -39.60 -18.62 -24.79
N ALA A 405 -39.66 -19.95 -24.67
CA ALA A 405 -38.57 -20.91 -24.73
C ALA A 405 -38.38 -21.49 -26.15
N GLY A 406 -37.18 -21.97 -26.47
CA GLY A 406 -37.03 -22.90 -27.61
C GLY A 406 -35.63 -23.12 -28.20
N ARG A 407 -34.98 -24.21 -27.78
CA ARG A 407 -34.12 -25.13 -28.55
C ARG A 407 -33.01 -24.57 -29.49
N GLY A 408 -31.77 -24.76 -29.03
CA GLY A 408 -30.81 -25.76 -29.55
C GLY A 408 -30.26 -25.62 -30.98
N ARG A 409 -28.95 -25.42 -31.09
CA ARG A 409 -28.10 -26.07 -32.11
C ARG A 409 -26.62 -26.03 -31.72
N GLU A 410 -26.01 -27.22 -31.74
CA GLU A 410 -24.57 -27.45 -31.65
C GLU A 410 -23.82 -26.81 -32.83
N GLY A 411 -22.64 -26.28 -32.54
CA GLY A 411 -21.66 -25.84 -33.52
C GLY A 411 -20.25 -25.89 -32.92
N GLN A 412 -19.51 -26.95 -33.24
CA GLN A 412 -18.09 -27.10 -32.95
C GLN A 412 -17.26 -26.14 -33.82
N GLN A 413 -16.23 -25.50 -33.25
CA GLN A 413 -15.00 -25.05 -33.92
C GLN A 413 -13.92 -24.64 -32.89
N PRO A 414 -12.63 -24.51 -33.26
CA PRO A 414 -11.53 -25.29 -32.69
C PRO A 414 -10.74 -24.59 -31.57
N GLN A 415 -10.12 -25.43 -30.73
CA GLN A 415 -9.20 -25.03 -29.67
C GLN A 415 -7.93 -24.37 -30.23
N GLN A 416 -7.66 -23.13 -29.82
CA GLN A 416 -6.31 -22.59 -29.72
C GLN A 416 -5.99 -22.42 -28.23
N GLN A 417 -4.93 -23.10 -27.77
CA GLN A 417 -4.47 -23.08 -26.38
C GLN A 417 -3.77 -21.76 -26.05
N PRO A 418 -4.11 -21.07 -24.94
CA PRO A 418 -3.25 -20.04 -24.37
C PRO A 418 -2.28 -20.68 -23.36
N GLN A 419 -1.00 -20.31 -23.47
CA GLN A 419 0.06 -20.64 -22.51
C GLN A 419 -0.36 -20.31 -21.07
N ARG A 420 -0.52 -21.36 -20.25
CA ARG A 420 -0.72 -21.25 -18.80
C ARG A 420 0.58 -20.79 -18.13
N GLN A 421 0.60 -19.57 -17.59
CA GLN A 421 1.49 -19.25 -16.48
C GLN A 421 0.95 -19.91 -15.20
N ARG A 422 1.70 -20.86 -14.65
CA ARG A 422 1.35 -21.61 -13.42
C ARG A 422 1.92 -20.89 -12.19
N GLY A 423 1.10 -20.77 -11.15
CA GLY A 423 1.39 -20.06 -9.91
C GLY A 423 2.29 -20.83 -8.93
N SER A 424 2.69 -20.13 -7.87
CA SER A 424 3.65 -20.54 -6.84
C SER A 424 3.23 -21.78 -6.03
N PHE A 425 4.23 -22.61 -5.72
CA PHE A 425 4.28 -23.83 -4.89
C PHE A 425 3.25 -23.96 -3.75
N TRP A 426 2.96 -22.91 -3.00
CA TRP A 426 2.05 -22.96 -1.84
C TRP A 426 0.54 -22.96 -2.17
N PHE A 427 0.16 -22.84 -3.43
CA PHE A 427 -1.25 -22.68 -3.81
C PHE A 427 -1.61 -23.49 -5.05
N ARG A 428 -1.51 -24.82 -4.95
CA ARG A 428 -2.08 -25.68 -5.98
C ARG A 428 -2.69 -26.98 -5.48
N THR A 429 -3.86 -26.88 -4.84
CA THR A 429 -4.92 -27.90 -4.99
C THR A 429 -6.29 -27.33 -4.62
N LEU A 430 -7.20 -27.29 -5.60
CA LEU A 430 -8.64 -27.60 -5.45
C LEU A 430 -9.30 -27.52 -6.83
N ARG A 431 -9.13 -28.59 -7.62
CA ARG A 431 -10.16 -29.09 -8.54
C ARG A 431 -9.96 -30.59 -8.69
N VAL A 432 -10.69 -31.35 -7.88
CA VAL A 432 -11.02 -32.73 -8.24
C VAL A 432 -12.39 -32.67 -8.92
N ALA A 433 -12.41 -33.06 -10.19
CA ALA A 433 -13.64 -33.40 -10.88
C ALA A 433 -14.05 -34.82 -10.47
N GLY A 434 -15.31 -35.01 -10.08
CA GLY A 434 -15.87 -36.34 -9.79
C GLY A 434 -16.56 -36.37 -8.44
N GLY A 435 -17.87 -36.64 -8.45
CA GLY A 435 -18.73 -36.60 -7.28
C GLY A 435 -18.46 -37.68 -6.23
N GLY A 436 -18.96 -37.42 -5.03
CA GLY A 436 -19.12 -38.41 -3.96
C GLY A 436 -18.44 -38.03 -2.64
N GLY A 437 -19.22 -37.45 -1.72
CA GLY A 437 -18.97 -37.51 -0.27
C GLY A 437 -17.86 -36.60 0.30
N LEU A 438 -18.27 -35.44 0.84
CA LEU A 438 -17.43 -34.63 1.73
C LEU A 438 -17.17 -35.40 3.04
N ARG A 439 -16.05 -36.11 3.14
CA ARG A 439 -15.46 -36.44 4.44
C ARG A 439 -14.54 -35.29 4.83
N ARG A 440 -15.01 -34.48 5.78
CA ARG A 440 -14.19 -33.57 6.60
C ARG A 440 -13.04 -34.35 7.22
N LEU A 441 -11.81 -34.03 6.86
CA LEU A 441 -10.65 -34.23 7.73
C LEU A 441 -10.38 -32.89 8.39
N LEU A 442 -10.75 -32.81 9.66
CA LEU A 442 -10.46 -31.69 10.55
C LEU A 442 -8.96 -31.75 10.86
N MET A 443 -8.13 -31.03 10.10
CA MET A 443 -6.72 -30.83 10.47
C MET A 443 -6.57 -29.59 11.37
N PRO A 444 -5.64 -29.58 12.34
CA PRO A 444 -5.37 -28.37 13.11
C PRO A 444 -4.83 -27.27 12.19
N PRO A 445 -5.22 -26.01 12.37
CA PRO A 445 -4.71 -24.91 11.56
C PRO A 445 -3.20 -24.79 11.80
N VAL A 446 -2.42 -24.77 10.71
CA VAL A 446 -0.99 -24.41 10.76
C VAL A 446 -0.88 -23.07 11.49
N PRO A 447 -0.11 -22.96 12.59
CA PRO A 447 0.00 -21.71 13.32
C PRO A 447 0.49 -20.57 12.41
N PRO A 448 -0.06 -19.34 12.50
CA PRO A 448 0.31 -18.22 11.61
C PRO A 448 1.81 -17.94 11.56
N GLN A 449 2.52 -18.12 12.68
CA GLN A 449 3.97 -18.01 12.77
C GLN A 449 4.71 -19.03 11.89
N CYS A 450 4.17 -20.24 11.74
CA CYS A 450 4.71 -21.28 10.86
C CYS A 450 4.51 -20.91 9.38
N ALA A 451 3.33 -20.39 9.04
CA ALA A 451 3.01 -19.94 7.68
C ALA A 451 3.87 -18.73 7.27
N TYR A 452 4.00 -17.73 8.16
CA TYR A 452 4.80 -16.54 7.91
C TYR A 452 6.30 -16.86 7.74
N THR A 453 6.86 -17.70 8.61
CA THR A 453 8.26 -18.09 8.49
C THR A 453 8.52 -18.97 7.28
N GLY A 454 7.58 -19.82 6.88
CA GLY A 454 7.66 -20.58 5.62
C GLY A 454 7.62 -19.67 4.38
N LEU A 455 6.77 -18.64 4.39
CA LEU A 455 6.71 -17.65 3.29
C LEU A 455 7.99 -16.80 3.24
N ASN A 456 8.50 -16.36 4.40
CA ASN A 456 9.76 -15.65 4.48
C ASN A 456 10.92 -16.51 3.97
N LEU A 457 10.98 -17.80 4.34
CA LEU A 457 11.98 -18.74 3.83
C LEU A 457 11.95 -18.81 2.30
N GLN A 458 10.76 -18.94 1.70
CA GLN A 458 10.62 -18.97 0.24
C GLN A 458 11.12 -17.68 -0.41
N MET A 459 10.80 -16.51 0.17
CA MET A 459 11.22 -15.22 -0.38
C MET A 459 12.73 -15.03 -0.28
N GLN A 460 13.33 -15.29 0.89
CA GLN A 460 14.76 -15.05 1.12
C GLN A 460 15.65 -16.07 0.40
N CYS A 461 15.17 -17.29 0.17
CA CYS A 461 15.92 -18.32 -0.56
C CYS A 461 15.62 -18.36 -2.07
N SER A 462 14.78 -17.47 -2.60
CA SER A 462 14.36 -17.48 -4.00
C SER A 462 15.54 -17.39 -4.98
N ASP A 463 16.49 -16.48 -4.74
CA ASP A 463 17.64 -16.31 -5.63
C ASP A 463 18.64 -17.47 -5.51
N ASP A 464 18.84 -18.01 -4.30
CA ASP A 464 19.63 -19.21 -4.08
C ASP A 464 19.06 -20.41 -4.84
N LEU A 465 17.72 -20.56 -4.83
CA LEU A 465 17.02 -21.62 -5.54
C LEU A 465 17.13 -21.44 -7.08
N ARG A 466 17.03 -20.22 -7.59
CA ARG A 466 17.24 -19.93 -9.02
C ARG A 466 18.66 -20.25 -9.46
N ASN A 467 19.65 -19.93 -8.63
CA ASN A 467 21.04 -20.23 -8.91
C ASN A 467 21.28 -21.75 -8.90
N ALA A 468 20.78 -22.44 -7.88
CA ALA A 468 20.90 -23.89 -7.76
C ALA A 468 20.23 -24.63 -8.95
N THR A 469 19.04 -24.20 -9.37
CA THR A 469 18.33 -24.79 -10.50
C THR A 469 18.99 -24.46 -11.84
N THR A 470 19.58 -23.27 -11.99
CA THR A 470 20.39 -22.94 -13.17
C THR A 470 21.62 -23.85 -13.25
N GLU A 471 22.31 -24.08 -12.13
CA GLU A 471 23.47 -24.98 -12.06
C GLU A 471 23.11 -26.45 -12.32
N MET A 472 21.97 -26.91 -11.78
CA MET A 472 21.56 -28.31 -11.85
C MET A 472 20.84 -28.68 -13.17
N LEU A 473 20.04 -27.77 -13.71
CA LEU A 473 19.11 -28.03 -14.82
C LEU A 473 19.40 -27.18 -16.06
N GLY A 474 20.30 -26.19 -15.97
CA GLY A 474 20.64 -25.28 -17.07
C GLY A 474 19.67 -24.11 -17.26
N TYR A 475 18.66 -23.95 -16.40
CA TYR A 475 17.73 -22.81 -16.44
C TYR A 475 17.25 -22.42 -15.03
N PRO A 476 16.99 -21.12 -14.77
CA PRO A 476 16.55 -20.65 -13.47
C PRO A 476 15.06 -20.92 -13.25
N THR A 477 14.70 -21.51 -12.11
CA THR A 477 13.31 -21.64 -11.67
C THR A 477 13.21 -21.64 -10.14
N THR A 478 12.07 -21.18 -9.62
CA THR A 478 11.70 -21.26 -8.19
C THR A 478 10.50 -22.18 -7.97
N ASP A 479 10.00 -22.83 -9.02
CA ASP A 479 8.82 -23.68 -8.97
C ASP A 479 9.19 -25.11 -8.53
N LEU A 480 9.30 -25.30 -7.21
CA LEU A 480 9.63 -26.58 -6.59
C LEU A 480 8.64 -27.71 -6.94
N ALA A 481 7.35 -27.39 -7.13
CA ALA A 481 6.31 -28.39 -7.44
C ALA A 481 6.49 -28.97 -8.85
N SER A 482 6.98 -28.17 -9.79
CA SER A 482 7.31 -28.67 -11.13
C SER A 482 8.65 -29.41 -11.16
N LEU A 483 9.52 -29.19 -10.17
CA LEU A 483 10.85 -29.79 -10.08
C LEU A 483 10.84 -31.15 -9.38
N ALA A 484 10.12 -31.29 -8.27
CA ALA A 484 10.07 -32.50 -7.44
C ALA A 484 9.85 -33.81 -8.23
N PRO A 485 8.90 -33.89 -9.21
CA PRO A 485 8.72 -35.11 -10.01
C PRO A 485 9.78 -35.33 -11.11
N THR A 486 10.62 -34.32 -11.40
CA THR A 486 11.63 -34.38 -12.49
C THR A 486 13.05 -34.66 -11.99
N VAL A 487 13.32 -34.43 -10.71
CA VAL A 487 14.64 -34.61 -10.09
C VAL A 487 14.51 -35.69 -9.02
N SER A 488 15.22 -36.81 -9.17
CA SER A 488 15.23 -37.84 -8.12
C SER A 488 16.00 -37.39 -6.88
N THR A 489 15.65 -37.89 -5.69
CA THR A 489 16.38 -37.62 -4.43
C THR A 489 17.89 -37.87 -4.57
N LYS A 490 18.27 -38.95 -5.26
CA LYS A 490 19.68 -39.29 -5.51
C LYS A 490 20.40 -38.27 -6.38
N GLN A 491 19.74 -37.73 -7.40
CA GLN A 491 20.31 -36.67 -8.24
C GLN A 491 20.46 -35.37 -7.45
N LEU A 492 19.44 -35.00 -6.66
CA LEU A 492 19.47 -33.82 -5.80
C LEU A 492 20.61 -33.90 -4.77
N GLY A 493 20.70 -34.99 -4.02
CA GLY A 493 21.77 -35.19 -3.03
C GLY A 493 23.17 -35.20 -3.67
N ALA A 494 23.34 -35.84 -4.83
CA ALA A 494 24.62 -35.82 -5.56
C ALA A 494 25.02 -34.41 -6.02
N PHE A 495 24.04 -33.60 -6.45
CA PHE A 495 24.25 -32.20 -6.82
C PHE A 495 24.62 -31.35 -5.60
N LEU A 496 23.80 -31.38 -4.54
CA LEU A 496 24.00 -30.57 -3.34
C LEU A 496 25.33 -30.88 -2.64
N ASN A 497 25.76 -32.15 -2.64
CA ASN A 497 27.06 -32.54 -2.09
C ASN A 497 28.27 -31.99 -2.87
N LYS A 498 28.11 -31.75 -4.18
CA LYS A 498 29.18 -31.22 -5.05
C LYS A 498 29.11 -29.71 -5.25
N ARG A 499 27.99 -29.09 -4.88
CA ARG A 499 27.75 -27.66 -5.06
C ARG A 499 28.73 -26.84 -4.21
N ARG A 500 29.52 -26.00 -4.88
CA ARG A 500 30.56 -25.16 -4.24
C ARG A 500 30.04 -23.81 -3.75
N THR A 501 28.93 -23.34 -4.30
CA THR A 501 28.31 -22.07 -3.91
C THR A 501 27.55 -22.29 -2.60
N PRO A 502 27.88 -21.58 -1.50
CA PRO A 502 27.07 -21.63 -0.29
C PRO A 502 25.75 -20.85 -0.48
N PRO A 503 24.72 -21.13 0.33
CA PRO A 503 23.51 -20.30 0.36
C PRO A 503 23.84 -18.87 0.83
N SER A 504 23.00 -17.91 0.46
CA SER A 504 23.11 -16.55 0.98
C SER A 504 22.88 -16.49 2.50
N ALA A 505 23.45 -15.47 3.16
CA ALA A 505 23.23 -15.24 4.58
C ALA A 505 21.74 -15.02 4.91
N GLN A 506 20.98 -14.37 4.00
CA GLN A 506 19.54 -14.14 4.12
C GLN A 506 18.77 -15.46 4.07
N CYS A 507 19.09 -16.35 3.13
CA CYS A 507 18.49 -17.68 3.06
C CYS A 507 18.80 -18.52 4.30
N CYS A 508 20.05 -18.52 4.78
CA CYS A 508 20.43 -19.23 6.00
C CYS A 508 19.74 -18.69 7.26
N GLU A 509 19.56 -17.36 7.36
CA GLU A 509 18.86 -16.73 8.48
C GLU A 509 17.37 -17.08 8.47
N ALA A 510 16.73 -17.03 7.30
CA ALA A 510 15.34 -17.46 7.14
C ALA A 510 15.15 -18.96 7.38
N ALA A 511 16.10 -19.80 6.95
CA ALA A 511 16.10 -21.23 7.22
C ALA A 511 16.20 -21.52 8.72
N SER A 512 17.04 -20.77 9.45
CA SER A 512 17.14 -20.87 10.91
C SER A 512 15.84 -20.49 11.60
N ALA A 513 15.23 -19.37 11.21
CA ALA A 513 13.95 -18.95 11.76
C ALA A 513 12.84 -19.99 11.54
N PHE A 514 12.78 -20.59 10.34
CA PHE A 514 11.82 -21.64 10.03
C PHE A 514 12.10 -22.93 10.81
N VAL A 515 13.36 -23.37 10.88
CA VAL A 515 13.75 -24.60 11.57
C VAL A 515 13.56 -24.49 13.09
N ASN A 516 13.77 -23.33 13.70
CA ASN A 516 13.50 -23.11 15.12
C ASN A 516 12.02 -23.28 15.47
N LEU A 517 11.12 -22.89 14.55
CA LEU A 517 9.68 -23.09 14.71
C LEU A 517 9.24 -24.48 14.25
N TYR A 518 10.07 -25.23 13.50
CA TYR A 518 9.69 -26.52 12.93
C TYR A 518 9.14 -27.47 13.99
N CYS A 519 9.72 -27.54 15.19
CA CYS A 519 9.22 -28.42 16.25
C CYS A 519 7.81 -28.07 16.76
N LEU A 520 7.40 -26.80 16.66
CA LEU A 520 6.01 -26.37 16.91
C LEU A 520 5.10 -26.67 15.72
N CYS A 521 5.64 -26.67 14.50
CA CYS A 521 4.90 -26.82 13.24
C CYS A 521 4.83 -28.27 12.72
N ALA A 522 5.70 -29.18 13.18
CA ALA A 522 6.01 -30.47 12.56
C ALA A 522 4.87 -31.49 12.52
N PRO A 523 3.95 -31.58 13.50
CA PRO A 523 2.81 -32.50 13.40
C PRO A 523 1.77 -32.07 12.35
N ALA A 524 1.64 -30.78 12.07
CA ALA A 524 0.66 -30.24 11.11
C ALA A 524 1.23 -30.11 9.70
N MET A 525 2.54 -29.91 9.55
CA MET A 525 3.18 -29.64 8.25
C MET A 525 3.62 -30.90 7.50
N ARG A 526 3.90 -32.01 8.20
CA ARG A 526 4.44 -33.23 7.58
C ARG A 526 3.50 -33.83 6.53
N ASP A 527 2.20 -33.90 6.83
CA ASP A 527 1.21 -34.49 5.94
C ASP A 527 0.97 -33.66 4.66
N GLU A 528 1.14 -32.33 4.72
CA GLU A 528 1.01 -31.48 3.52
C GLU A 528 2.28 -31.48 2.66
N PHE A 529 3.48 -31.55 3.26
CA PHE A 529 4.73 -31.52 2.49
C PHE A 529 4.90 -32.74 1.58
N GLU A 530 4.45 -33.92 2.02
CA GLU A 530 4.54 -35.17 1.23
C GLU A 530 3.74 -35.11 -0.09
N GLU A 531 2.75 -34.24 -0.22
CA GLU A 531 1.97 -34.08 -1.46
C GLU A 531 2.75 -33.31 -2.56
N PHE A 532 3.76 -32.50 -2.19
CA PHE A 532 4.44 -31.58 -3.11
C PHE A 532 5.95 -31.80 -3.28
N VAL A 533 6.63 -32.29 -2.25
CA VAL A 533 8.06 -32.61 -2.27
C VAL A 533 8.28 -33.85 -1.42
N HIS A 534 8.98 -34.84 -1.96
CA HIS A 534 9.29 -36.04 -1.18
C HIS A 534 10.07 -35.65 0.09
N TRP A 535 9.66 -36.15 1.26
CA TRP A 535 10.29 -35.86 2.55
C TRP A 535 11.82 -36.02 2.51
N GLU A 536 12.31 -37.05 1.82
CA GLU A 536 13.75 -37.29 1.62
C GLU A 536 14.48 -36.15 0.90
N GLN A 537 13.83 -35.48 -0.05
CA GLN A 537 14.41 -34.32 -0.76
C GLN A 537 14.53 -33.10 0.16
N LEU A 538 13.55 -32.90 1.06
CA LEU A 538 13.64 -31.86 2.08
C LEU A 538 14.78 -32.13 3.05
N GLN A 539 15.00 -33.39 3.44
CA GLN A 539 16.15 -33.79 4.27
C GLN A 539 17.49 -33.50 3.56
N GLU A 540 17.63 -33.82 2.28
CA GLU A 540 18.85 -33.49 1.51
C GLU A 540 19.12 -31.98 1.47
N ILE A 541 18.08 -31.17 1.29
CA ILE A 541 18.19 -29.69 1.30
C ILE A 541 18.56 -29.20 2.70
N ALA A 542 17.91 -29.72 3.74
CA ALA A 542 18.18 -29.35 5.12
C ALA A 542 19.62 -29.68 5.54
N HIS A 543 20.11 -30.89 5.22
CA HIS A 543 21.50 -31.27 5.46
C HIS A 543 22.49 -30.37 4.72
N TYR A 544 22.21 -30.01 3.47
CA TYR A 544 23.01 -29.04 2.72
C TYR A 544 23.06 -27.68 3.42
N LEU A 545 21.92 -27.14 3.85
CA LEU A 545 21.86 -25.87 4.59
C LEU A 545 22.64 -25.94 5.91
N GLY A 546 22.43 -27.00 6.70
CA GLY A 546 23.15 -27.22 7.96
C GLY A 546 24.68 -27.21 7.79
N LYS A 547 25.17 -27.86 6.73
CA LYS A 547 26.61 -27.94 6.44
C LYS A 547 27.19 -26.62 5.91
N ARG A 548 26.44 -25.89 5.09
CA ARG A 548 26.97 -24.77 4.28
C ARG A 548 26.71 -23.40 4.89
N CYS A 549 25.69 -23.25 5.73
CA CYS A 549 25.37 -21.96 6.34
C CYS A 549 26.42 -21.48 7.36
N VAL A 550 27.25 -22.37 7.89
CA VAL A 550 28.44 -22.03 8.69
C VAL A 550 29.42 -21.16 7.89
N GLU A 551 29.53 -21.35 6.58
CA GLU A 551 30.47 -20.62 5.71
C GLU A 551 30.11 -19.14 5.54
N VAL A 552 28.84 -18.78 5.80
CA VAL A 552 28.34 -17.40 5.75
C VAL A 552 28.07 -16.81 7.14
N ASN A 553 28.66 -17.40 8.18
CA ASN A 553 28.50 -16.97 9.58
C ASN A 553 27.03 -16.97 10.06
N ARG A 554 26.28 -18.00 9.62
CA ARG A 554 24.90 -18.27 10.02
C ARG A 554 24.73 -19.76 10.33
N PRO A 555 25.35 -20.30 11.40
CA PRO A 555 25.22 -21.72 11.72
C PRO A 555 23.74 -22.11 11.88
N LEU A 556 23.36 -23.25 11.32
CA LEU A 556 21.98 -23.77 11.35
C LEU A 556 21.96 -25.09 12.11
N THR A 557 21.22 -25.13 13.22
CA THR A 557 20.91 -26.37 13.94
C THR A 557 19.71 -27.03 13.28
N LEU A 558 19.83 -28.30 12.90
CA LEU A 558 18.77 -29.02 12.21
C LEU A 558 17.87 -29.77 13.20
N TYR A 559 16.59 -29.43 13.20
CA TYR A 559 15.53 -30.19 13.86
C TYR A 559 14.72 -30.94 12.80
N MET A 560 15.30 -31.91 12.12
CA MET A 560 14.56 -32.84 11.25
C MET A 560 14.66 -34.23 11.88
N ASP A 561 13.53 -34.96 11.94
CA ASP A 561 13.32 -36.22 12.68
C ASP A 561 12.90 -36.05 14.16
N ASN A 562 13.07 -37.08 15.02
CA ASN A 562 12.61 -37.10 16.42
C ASN A 562 13.48 -36.27 17.39
N ASN A 563 14.33 -35.38 16.87
CA ASN A 563 15.34 -34.66 17.65
C ASN A 563 14.86 -33.28 18.13
N CYS A 564 13.54 -33.10 18.29
CA CYS A 564 12.98 -31.87 18.84
C CYS A 564 13.28 -31.76 20.34
N PRO A 565 13.72 -30.60 20.84
CA PRO A 565 13.90 -30.40 22.28
C PRO A 565 12.55 -30.52 23.00
N GLU A 566 12.55 -31.05 24.23
CA GLU A 566 11.33 -31.22 25.06
C GLU A 566 10.59 -29.89 25.33
N HIS A 567 11.30 -28.77 25.18
CA HIS A 567 10.77 -27.41 25.23
C HIS A 567 11.29 -26.58 24.03
N PRO A 568 10.55 -26.49 22.91
CA PRO A 568 10.88 -25.56 21.83
C PRO A 568 10.70 -24.12 22.34
N ILE A 569 11.69 -23.25 22.05
CA ILE A 569 11.75 -21.84 22.48
C ILE A 569 10.63 -21.01 21.84
#